data_AF-A0A1I1ARM4-F1
#
_entry.id   AF-A0A1I1ARM4-F1
#
_cell.length_a   1.000
_cell.length_b   1.000
_cell.length_c   1.000
_cell.angle_alpha   90.00
_cell.angle_beta   90.00
_cell.angle_gamma   90.00
#
_symmetry.space_group_name_H-M   'P 1'
#
loop_
_entity.id
_entity.type
_entity.pdbx_description
1 polymer ?
#
loop_
_entity_poly.entity_id
_entity_poly.type
_entity_poly.pdbx_seq_one_letter_code
_entity_poly.pdbx_strand_id
1 'polypeptide(L)'
;MEWEEVITVRAEWQPDNDVERAMAEALTAGDGSRYARLLMEAPLYVPTLPDPDTEQRRALARELPLQREHVLTFTSPGSLSWSLGAAAAEYREIDFGSLWELWQDSDYHLAVNPGAPIGVFLPIDAVVDLAREKRSLVAIDDVQDAIAAEAVARIRRQCQTGLGGEPDPADTEPVNDLEEQLREALAKEDHDAFLLTLLSSNVVVLTERAVSDPDHIHDEDFPWRIVGDDESPLVPLFSSTTALRRAARKDPHWVEVSFLAVLANWPGPGHTLCFDPGTPTELILPGDTVLDLLAAAFAVLGGDAVAGEQP
;
A
#
# COMPACT_ATOMS: atom_id res chain seq x y z
N MET A 1 35.82 -11.12 -13.89
CA MET A 1 34.48 -11.68 -13.59
C MET A 1 33.56 -10.48 -13.49
N GLU A 2 33.07 -10.07 -14.66
CA GLU A 2 32.09 -9.00 -14.83
C GLU A 2 30.74 -9.55 -14.39
N TRP A 3 30.15 -8.91 -13.38
CA TRP A 3 28.75 -9.07 -13.03
C TRP A 3 28.10 -7.75 -13.39
N GLU A 4 27.74 -7.58 -14.66
CA GLU A 4 26.74 -6.58 -15.04
C GLU A 4 25.38 -7.26 -14.92
N GLU A 5 24.69 -6.98 -13.81
CA GLU A 5 23.25 -7.16 -13.72
C GLU A 5 22.59 -6.38 -14.85
N VAL A 6 22.09 -7.11 -15.85
CA VAL A 6 21.18 -6.55 -16.84
C VAL A 6 19.86 -6.29 -16.13
N ILE A 7 19.73 -5.13 -15.48
CA ILE A 7 18.42 -4.54 -15.19
C ILE A 7 17.77 -4.37 -16.56
N THR A 8 16.90 -5.31 -16.92
CA THR A 8 16.13 -5.21 -18.15
C THR A 8 15.04 -4.20 -17.87
N VAL A 9 15.35 -2.92 -18.02
CA VAL A 9 14.36 -1.84 -17.99
C VAL A 9 13.34 -2.18 -19.07
N ARG A 10 12.14 -2.64 -18.67
CA ARG A 10 11.04 -2.83 -19.61
C ARG A 10 10.82 -1.48 -20.30
N ALA A 11 10.78 -1.49 -21.63
CA ALA A 11 10.44 -0.29 -22.38
C ALA A 11 9.11 0.27 -21.85
N GLU A 12 9.04 1.58 -21.66
CA GLU A 12 7.82 2.25 -21.22
C GLU A 12 6.65 1.90 -22.16
N TRP A 13 5.51 1.53 -21.59
CA TRP A 13 4.34 1.15 -22.38
C TRP A 13 3.82 2.37 -23.15
N GLN A 14 3.43 2.16 -24.41
CA GLN A 14 2.75 3.15 -25.24
C GLN A 14 1.53 2.52 -25.91
N PRO A 15 0.44 3.28 -26.13
CA PRO A 15 -0.72 2.79 -26.87
C PRO A 15 -0.35 2.32 -28.28
N ASP A 16 -0.70 1.09 -28.62
CA ASP A 16 -0.42 0.48 -29.94
C ASP A 16 -1.42 0.95 -31.01
N ASN A 17 -2.63 1.34 -30.60
CA ASN A 17 -3.70 1.77 -31.49
C ASN A 17 -4.55 2.92 -30.91
N ASP A 18 -5.48 3.43 -31.73
CA ASP A 18 -6.36 4.54 -31.34
C ASP A 18 -7.35 4.16 -30.22
N VAL A 19 -7.74 2.89 -30.11
CA VAL A 19 -8.59 2.41 -29.02
C VAL A 19 -7.86 2.52 -27.69
N GLU A 20 -6.61 2.05 -27.61
CA GLU A 20 -5.80 2.12 -26.39
C GLU A 20 -5.52 3.56 -25.97
N ARG A 21 -5.30 4.45 -26.94
CA ARG A 21 -5.15 5.88 -26.68
C ARG A 21 -6.43 6.46 -26.09
N ALA A 22 -7.58 6.14 -26.68
CA ALA A 22 -8.88 6.58 -26.20
C ALA A 22 -9.24 5.97 -24.82
N MET A 23 -8.78 4.75 -24.53
CA MET A 23 -8.93 4.11 -23.22
C MET A 23 -8.08 4.81 -22.15
N ALA A 24 -6.84 5.19 -22.47
CA ALA A 24 -6.00 5.97 -21.57
C ALA A 24 -6.62 7.34 -21.26
N GLU A 25 -7.18 8.02 -22.27
CA GLU A 25 -7.93 9.27 -22.08
C GLU A 25 -9.16 9.08 -21.18
N ALA A 26 -9.90 7.99 -21.36
CA ALA A 26 -11.09 7.69 -20.57
C ALA A 26 -10.73 7.45 -19.08
N LEU A 27 -9.66 6.69 -18.80
CA LEU A 27 -9.19 6.48 -17.43
C LEU A 27 -8.69 7.78 -16.80
N THR A 28 -7.91 8.57 -17.52
CA THR A 28 -7.43 9.89 -17.03
C THR A 28 -8.60 10.81 -16.68
N ALA A 29 -9.71 10.73 -17.42
CA ALA A 29 -10.92 11.51 -17.17
C ALA A 29 -11.87 10.89 -16.13
N GLY A 30 -11.57 9.70 -15.58
CA GLY A 30 -12.48 8.94 -14.70
C GLY A 30 -13.75 8.43 -15.41
N ASP A 31 -13.75 8.36 -16.73
CA ASP A 31 -14.90 7.97 -17.55
C ASP A 31 -14.91 6.46 -17.82
N GLY A 32 -15.25 5.70 -16.78
CA GLY A 32 -15.38 4.24 -16.85
C GLY A 32 -16.40 3.74 -17.88
N SER A 33 -17.41 4.55 -18.17
CA SER A 33 -18.47 4.21 -19.11
C SER A 33 -17.96 4.29 -20.55
N ARG A 34 -17.19 5.33 -20.88
CA ARG A 34 -16.48 5.42 -22.16
C ARG A 34 -15.45 4.32 -22.30
N TYR A 35 -14.68 4.01 -21.25
CA TYR A 35 -13.74 2.89 -21.25
C TYR A 35 -14.43 1.57 -21.62
N ALA A 36 -15.54 1.25 -20.95
CA ALA A 36 -16.29 0.03 -21.20
C ALA A 36 -16.88 -0.04 -22.62
N ARG A 37 -17.41 1.07 -23.14
CA ARG A 37 -17.89 1.13 -24.54
C ARG A 37 -16.76 0.86 -25.54
N LEU A 38 -15.58 1.48 -25.33
CA LEU A 38 -14.40 1.23 -26.16
C LEU A 38 -14.00 -0.24 -26.10
N LEU A 39 -14.05 -0.88 -24.92
CA LEU A 39 -13.73 -2.30 -24.77
C LEU A 39 -14.73 -3.21 -25.49
N MET A 40 -16.02 -2.86 -25.47
CA MET A 40 -17.06 -3.62 -26.15
C MET A 40 -16.99 -3.52 -27.68
N GLU A 41 -16.49 -2.40 -28.21
CA GLU A 41 -16.40 -2.14 -29.65
C GLU A 41 -15.07 -2.59 -30.26
N ALA A 42 -14.03 -2.75 -29.44
CA ALA A 42 -12.69 -3.11 -29.90
C ALA A 42 -12.57 -4.59 -30.30
N PRO A 43 -11.70 -4.92 -31.28
CA PRO A 43 -11.22 -6.28 -31.43
C PRO A 43 -10.37 -6.65 -30.20
N LEU A 44 -10.62 -7.84 -29.65
CA LEU A 44 -9.94 -8.35 -28.46
C LEU A 44 -9.05 -9.53 -28.84
N TYR A 45 -7.89 -9.59 -28.21
CA TYR A 45 -6.88 -10.60 -28.46
C TYR A 45 -6.71 -11.44 -27.20
N VAL A 46 -7.16 -12.69 -27.26
CA VAL A 46 -7.06 -13.64 -26.16
C VAL A 46 -5.92 -14.61 -26.48
N PRO A 47 -4.82 -14.64 -25.70
CA PRO A 47 -3.69 -15.51 -25.95
C PRO A 47 -4.07 -16.97 -25.70
N THR A 48 -3.51 -17.88 -26.50
CA THR A 48 -3.50 -19.31 -26.18
C THR A 48 -2.41 -19.53 -25.15
N LEU A 49 -2.83 -19.74 -23.90
CA LEU A 49 -1.89 -19.95 -22.81
C LEU A 49 -1.19 -21.31 -22.95
N PRO A 50 0.13 -21.40 -22.68
CA PRO A 50 0.83 -22.67 -22.60
C PRO A 50 0.19 -23.60 -21.58
N ASP A 51 0.36 -24.91 -21.77
CA ASP A 51 -0.17 -25.93 -20.86
C ASP A 51 0.26 -25.65 -19.40
N PRO A 52 -0.69 -25.76 -18.42
CA PRO A 52 -0.45 -25.57 -17.00
C PRO A 52 0.88 -26.12 -16.45
N ASP A 53 1.33 -27.27 -16.94
CA ASP A 53 2.49 -27.99 -16.40
C ASP A 53 3.84 -27.55 -16.99
N THR A 54 3.84 -26.57 -17.89
CA THR A 54 5.04 -26.10 -18.58
C THR A 54 5.86 -25.10 -17.76
N GLU A 55 7.18 -25.01 -18.03
CA GLU A 55 8.04 -23.98 -17.43
C GLU A 55 7.58 -22.58 -17.86
N GLN A 56 7.17 -22.44 -19.12
CA GLN A 56 6.64 -21.20 -19.69
C GLN A 56 5.40 -20.72 -18.93
N ARG A 57 4.48 -21.62 -18.56
CA ARG A 57 3.33 -21.28 -17.71
C ARG A 57 3.78 -20.79 -16.33
N ARG A 58 4.72 -21.48 -15.69
CA ARG A 58 5.24 -21.10 -14.37
C ARG A 58 5.98 -19.77 -14.40
N ALA A 59 6.72 -19.48 -15.47
CA ALA A 59 7.36 -18.18 -15.68
C ALA A 59 6.31 -17.08 -15.82
N LEU A 60 5.26 -17.30 -16.62
CA LEU A 60 4.17 -16.35 -16.79
C LEU A 60 3.44 -16.04 -15.47
N ALA A 61 3.18 -17.07 -14.64
CA ALA A 61 2.52 -16.89 -13.35
C ALA A 61 3.36 -16.08 -12.33
N ARG A 62 4.70 -16.08 -12.46
CA ARG A 62 5.58 -15.23 -11.64
C ARG A 62 5.52 -13.77 -12.07
N GLU A 63 5.44 -13.51 -13.38
CA GLU A 63 5.40 -12.16 -13.95
C GLU A 63 4.03 -11.49 -13.82
N LEU A 64 2.95 -12.28 -13.83
CA LEU A 64 1.57 -11.82 -13.66
C LEU A 64 0.91 -12.59 -12.50
N PRO A 65 1.08 -12.15 -11.24
CA PRO A 65 0.53 -12.83 -10.06
C PRO A 65 -0.99 -12.64 -9.97
N LEU A 66 -1.74 -13.32 -10.84
CA LEU A 66 -3.20 -13.30 -10.88
C LEU A 66 -3.75 -14.29 -9.85
N GLN A 67 -4.48 -13.79 -8.86
CA GLN A 67 -4.96 -14.56 -7.70
C GLN A 67 -6.23 -15.39 -7.98
N ARG A 68 -6.86 -15.26 -9.15
CA ARG A 68 -8.11 -15.96 -9.56
C ARG A 68 -8.04 -16.46 -11.00
N GLU A 69 -9.03 -17.25 -11.42
CA GLU A 69 -9.26 -17.63 -12.82
C GLU A 69 -9.58 -16.39 -13.67
N HIS A 70 -8.53 -15.75 -14.19
CA HIS A 70 -8.64 -14.63 -15.10
C HIS A 70 -8.43 -15.08 -16.54
N VAL A 71 -9.26 -14.55 -17.43
CA VAL A 71 -9.01 -14.61 -18.86
C VAL A 71 -8.17 -13.38 -19.21
N LEU A 72 -6.97 -13.61 -19.73
CA LEU A 72 -6.15 -12.55 -20.30
C LEU A 72 -6.79 -12.05 -21.60
N THR A 73 -6.98 -10.75 -21.70
CA THR A 73 -7.61 -10.11 -22.85
C THR A 73 -6.82 -8.86 -23.19
N PHE A 74 -6.45 -8.69 -24.45
CA PHE A 74 -5.69 -7.53 -24.89
C PHE A 74 -6.46 -6.75 -25.95
N THR A 75 -6.24 -5.44 -26.02
CA THR A 75 -6.85 -4.56 -27.02
C THR A 75 -5.95 -4.32 -28.23
N SER A 76 -4.74 -4.88 -28.21
CA SER A 76 -3.81 -4.88 -29.34
C SER A 76 -2.80 -6.04 -29.25
N PRO A 77 -2.24 -6.47 -30.40
CA PRO A 77 -1.10 -7.38 -30.41
C PRO A 77 0.15 -6.76 -29.79
N GLY A 78 0.32 -5.43 -29.85
CA GLY A 78 1.43 -4.71 -29.23
C GLY A 78 1.39 -4.82 -27.70
N SER A 79 0.27 -4.53 -27.07
CA SER A 79 0.07 -4.67 -25.61
C SER A 79 0.17 -6.13 -25.16
N LEU A 80 -0.31 -7.08 -25.98
CA LEU A 80 -0.16 -8.52 -25.74
C LEU A 80 1.32 -8.92 -25.73
N SER A 81 2.08 -8.50 -26.75
CA SER A 81 3.51 -8.78 -26.87
C SER A 81 4.34 -8.12 -25.77
N TRP A 82 4.00 -6.88 -25.42
CA TRP A 82 4.66 -6.14 -24.34
C TRP A 82 4.44 -6.82 -22.98
N SER A 83 3.22 -7.31 -22.71
CA SER A 83 2.87 -7.91 -21.42
C SER A 83 3.36 -9.35 -21.28
N LEU A 84 3.36 -10.13 -22.37
CA LEU A 84 3.60 -11.59 -22.35
C LEU A 84 4.94 -12.02 -22.95
N GLY A 85 5.65 -11.14 -23.67
CA GLY A 85 6.91 -11.47 -24.32
C GLY A 85 6.78 -12.70 -25.22
N ALA A 86 7.62 -13.72 -25.00
CA ALA A 86 7.60 -14.96 -25.79
C ALA A 86 6.29 -15.76 -25.67
N ALA A 87 5.50 -15.57 -24.61
CA ALA A 87 4.20 -16.21 -24.45
C ALA A 87 3.10 -15.58 -25.33
N ALA A 88 3.42 -14.52 -26.08
CA ALA A 88 2.54 -13.87 -27.04
C ALA A 88 2.39 -14.60 -28.40
N ALA A 89 3.10 -15.72 -28.59
CA ALA A 89 3.28 -16.34 -29.91
C ALA A 89 1.97 -16.79 -30.59
N GLU A 90 0.97 -17.19 -29.82
CA GLU A 90 -0.33 -17.61 -30.34
C GLU A 90 -1.46 -16.88 -29.60
N TYR A 91 -2.37 -16.28 -30.37
CA TYR A 91 -3.56 -15.61 -29.86
C TYR A 91 -4.72 -15.77 -30.83
N ARG A 92 -5.94 -15.59 -30.30
CA ARG A 92 -7.18 -15.54 -31.07
C ARG A 92 -7.78 -14.14 -30.98
N GLU A 93 -8.10 -13.58 -32.13
CA GLU A 93 -8.93 -12.38 -32.22
C GLU A 93 -10.42 -12.75 -32.03
N ILE A 94 -11.11 -12.00 -31.19
CA ILE A 94 -12.51 -12.22 -30.82
C ILE A 94 -13.15 -10.87 -30.45
N ASP A 95 -14.46 -10.71 -30.71
CA ASP A 95 -15.21 -9.55 -30.26
C ASP A 95 -15.80 -9.75 -28.85
N PHE A 96 -16.15 -8.65 -28.17
CA PHE A 96 -16.71 -8.72 -26.83
C PHE A 96 -18.04 -9.48 -26.76
N GLY A 97 -18.89 -9.41 -27.79
CA GLY A 97 -20.17 -10.13 -27.83
C GLY A 97 -19.97 -11.64 -27.84
N SER A 98 -19.00 -12.11 -28.61
CA SER A 98 -18.59 -13.51 -28.63
C SER A 98 -17.98 -13.96 -27.29
N LEU A 99 -17.21 -13.11 -26.60
CA LEU A 99 -16.73 -13.41 -25.24
C LEU A 99 -17.89 -13.47 -24.24
N TRP A 100 -18.83 -12.54 -24.35
CA TRP A 100 -20.03 -12.47 -23.52
C TRP A 100 -20.85 -13.75 -23.61
N GLU A 101 -21.15 -14.22 -24.83
CA GLU A 101 -21.91 -15.45 -25.04
C GLU A 101 -21.25 -16.68 -24.43
N LEU A 102 -19.91 -16.74 -24.45
CA LEU A 102 -19.17 -17.86 -23.88
C LEU A 102 -19.15 -17.85 -22.35
N TRP A 103 -19.14 -16.66 -21.72
CA TRP A 103 -18.74 -16.53 -20.31
C TRP A 103 -19.68 -15.73 -19.40
N GLN A 104 -20.81 -15.23 -19.90
CA GLN A 104 -21.76 -14.43 -19.09
C GLN A 104 -22.26 -15.11 -17.80
N ASP A 105 -22.29 -16.45 -17.75
CA ASP A 105 -22.75 -17.24 -16.59
C ASP A 105 -21.60 -17.88 -15.81
N SER A 106 -20.38 -17.34 -15.92
CA SER A 106 -19.18 -17.88 -15.27
C SER A 106 -18.59 -16.92 -14.25
N ASP A 107 -17.87 -17.46 -13.27
CA ASP A 107 -17.11 -16.67 -12.28
C ASP A 107 -15.80 -16.07 -12.86
N TYR A 108 -15.57 -16.22 -14.18
CA TYR A 108 -14.36 -15.74 -14.83
C TYR A 108 -14.28 -14.21 -14.82
N HIS A 109 -13.09 -13.72 -14.48
CA HIS A 109 -12.77 -12.30 -14.53
C HIS A 109 -11.96 -11.99 -15.79
N LEU A 110 -12.21 -10.85 -16.43
CA LEU A 110 -11.34 -10.33 -17.48
C LEU A 110 -10.15 -9.62 -16.85
N ALA A 111 -8.96 -10.00 -17.27
CA ALA A 111 -7.73 -9.24 -17.10
C ALA A 111 -7.45 -8.52 -18.42
N VAL A 112 -7.91 -7.28 -18.55
CA VAL A 112 -7.72 -6.48 -19.77
C VAL A 112 -6.37 -5.78 -19.69
N ASN A 113 -5.50 -5.96 -20.70
CA ASN A 113 -4.15 -5.40 -20.79
C ASN A 113 -3.37 -5.44 -19.45
N PRO A 114 -3.25 -6.60 -18.79
CA PRO A 114 -2.66 -6.71 -17.47
C PRO A 114 -1.20 -6.22 -17.47
N GLY A 115 -0.90 -5.31 -16.54
CA GLY A 115 0.43 -4.69 -16.42
C GLY A 115 0.62 -3.42 -17.25
N ALA A 116 -0.30 -3.08 -18.16
CA ALA A 116 -0.29 -1.80 -18.86
C ALA A 116 -1.00 -0.71 -18.03
N PRO A 117 -0.68 0.59 -18.24
CA PRO A 117 -1.40 1.72 -17.62
C PRO A 117 -2.91 1.77 -17.90
N ILE A 118 -3.36 1.13 -18.98
CA ILE A 118 -4.79 0.99 -19.31
C ILE A 118 -5.42 -0.31 -18.81
N GLY A 119 -4.68 -1.07 -18.01
CA GLY A 119 -5.07 -2.39 -17.55
C GLY A 119 -6.20 -2.31 -16.52
N VAL A 120 -7.11 -3.28 -16.56
CA VAL A 120 -8.21 -3.40 -15.58
C VAL A 120 -8.55 -4.87 -15.32
N PHE A 121 -9.03 -5.14 -14.11
CA PHE A 121 -9.53 -6.46 -13.70
C PHE A 121 -10.99 -6.33 -13.32
N LEU A 122 -11.87 -6.98 -14.07
CA LEU A 122 -13.30 -6.91 -13.80
C LEU A 122 -14.05 -8.15 -14.26
N PRO A 123 -15.14 -8.51 -13.55
CA PRO A 123 -16.13 -9.46 -14.06
C PRO A 123 -16.64 -9.04 -15.45
N ILE A 124 -16.95 -10.01 -16.31
CA ILE A 124 -17.39 -9.71 -17.67
C ILE A 124 -18.72 -8.91 -17.68
N ASP A 125 -19.62 -9.18 -16.73
CA ASP A 125 -20.90 -8.46 -16.53
C ASP A 125 -20.72 -7.01 -16.09
N ALA A 126 -19.67 -6.74 -15.32
CA ALA A 126 -19.29 -5.39 -14.94
C ALA A 126 -18.99 -4.49 -16.15
N VAL A 127 -18.46 -5.04 -17.25
CA VAL A 127 -18.23 -4.26 -18.49
C VAL A 127 -19.55 -3.74 -19.04
N VAL A 128 -20.59 -4.57 -19.07
CA VAL A 128 -21.93 -4.18 -19.57
C VAL A 128 -22.57 -3.14 -18.66
N ASP A 129 -22.43 -3.31 -17.34
CA ASP A 129 -22.97 -2.36 -16.37
C ASP A 129 -22.24 -1.00 -16.39
N LEU A 130 -20.92 -1.00 -16.58
CA LEU A 130 -20.12 0.21 -16.78
C LEU A 130 -20.56 0.94 -18.06
N ALA A 131 -20.68 0.23 -19.18
CA ALA A 131 -21.12 0.84 -20.44
C ALA A 131 -22.52 1.47 -20.35
N ARG A 132 -23.35 0.96 -19.45
CA ARG A 132 -24.71 1.44 -19.13
C ARG A 132 -24.77 2.43 -17.96
N GLU A 133 -23.63 2.86 -17.43
CA GLU A 133 -23.52 3.80 -16.30
C GLU A 133 -24.19 3.30 -15.01
N LYS A 134 -24.33 1.99 -14.86
CA LYS A 134 -24.84 1.35 -13.64
C LYS A 134 -23.75 1.10 -12.60
N ARG A 135 -22.49 1.27 -13.00
CA ARG A 135 -21.28 1.08 -12.19
C ARG A 135 -20.24 2.13 -12.58
N SER A 136 -19.27 2.41 -11.71
CA SER A 136 -18.12 3.29 -11.97
C SER A 136 -16.83 2.47 -12.00
N LEU A 137 -15.93 2.79 -12.93
CA LEU A 137 -14.59 2.19 -13.04
C LEU A 137 -13.63 3.08 -12.25
N VAL A 138 -12.88 2.48 -11.33
CA VAL A 138 -11.85 3.14 -10.55
C VAL A 138 -10.50 2.74 -11.13
N ALA A 139 -9.58 3.68 -11.36
CA ALA A 139 -8.26 3.38 -11.91
C ALA A 139 -7.46 2.45 -10.97
N ILE A 140 -6.52 1.66 -11.49
CA ILE A 140 -5.76 0.70 -10.66
C ILE A 140 -5.01 1.42 -9.53
N ASP A 141 -4.40 2.57 -9.78
CA ASP A 141 -3.69 3.34 -8.76
C ASP A 141 -4.65 3.84 -7.68
N ASP A 142 -5.82 4.37 -8.07
CA ASP A 142 -6.89 4.76 -7.14
C ASP A 142 -7.44 3.56 -6.34
N VAL A 143 -7.46 2.35 -6.91
CA VAL A 143 -7.84 1.12 -6.21
C VAL A 143 -6.76 0.71 -5.20
N GLN A 144 -5.48 0.82 -5.56
CA GLN A 144 -4.38 0.53 -4.65
C GLN A 144 -4.37 1.49 -3.47
N ASP A 145 -4.55 2.79 -3.73
CA ASP A 145 -4.65 3.82 -2.70
C ASP A 145 -5.89 3.63 -1.83
N ALA A 146 -7.04 3.26 -2.41
CA ALA A 146 -8.25 2.94 -1.65
C ALA A 146 -8.09 1.68 -0.79
N ILE A 147 -7.41 0.65 -1.30
CA ILE A 147 -7.10 -0.57 -0.53
C ILE A 147 -6.14 -0.25 0.61
N ALA A 148 -5.10 0.54 0.35
CA ALA A 148 -4.15 1.00 1.36
C ALA A 148 -4.85 1.84 2.44
N ALA A 149 -5.69 2.80 2.02
CA ALA A 149 -6.48 3.63 2.92
C ALA A 149 -7.45 2.79 3.78
N GLU A 150 -8.11 1.78 3.21
CA GLU A 150 -8.98 0.89 3.98
C GLU A 150 -8.19 -0.01 4.94
N ALA A 151 -7.00 -0.48 4.53
CA ALA A 151 -6.11 -1.23 5.42
C ALA A 151 -5.67 -0.38 6.62
N VAL A 152 -5.24 0.86 6.38
CA VAL A 152 -4.90 1.85 7.41
C VAL A 152 -6.11 2.13 8.31
N ALA A 153 -7.30 2.36 7.72
CA ALA A 153 -8.52 2.61 8.47
C ALA A 153 -8.93 1.41 9.36
N ARG A 154 -8.71 0.19 8.89
CA ARG A 154 -8.93 -1.03 9.69
C ARG A 154 -7.98 -1.10 10.88
N ILE A 155 -6.67 -0.89 10.66
CA ILE A 155 -5.66 -0.89 11.72
C ILE A 155 -5.98 0.19 12.76
N ARG A 156 -6.33 1.41 12.32
CA ARG A 156 -6.77 2.51 13.18
C ARG A 156 -7.92 2.09 14.10
N ARG A 157 -8.99 1.51 13.53
CA ARG A 157 -10.15 1.04 14.30
C ARG A 157 -9.76 -0.03 15.33
N GLN A 158 -8.87 -0.94 14.96
CA GLN A 158 -8.39 -2.00 15.86
C GLN A 158 -7.56 -1.42 17.01
N CYS A 159 -6.66 -0.48 16.72
CA CYS A 159 -5.88 0.22 17.73
C CYS A 159 -6.78 1.00 18.71
N GLN A 160 -7.72 1.80 18.19
CA GLN A 160 -8.69 2.56 19.00
C GLN A 160 -9.57 1.64 19.87
N THR A 161 -10.02 0.52 19.30
CA THR A 161 -10.79 -0.48 20.06
C THR A 161 -9.96 -1.06 21.20
N GLY A 162 -8.68 -1.36 20.95
CA GLY A 162 -7.75 -1.84 21.96
C GLY A 162 -7.43 -0.84 23.08
N LEU A 163 -7.44 0.45 22.75
CA LEU A 163 -7.32 1.55 23.72
C LEU A 163 -8.61 1.76 24.54
N GLY A 164 -9.75 1.32 24.01
CA GLY A 164 -11.06 1.38 24.66
C GLY A 164 -11.68 2.77 24.75
N GLY A 165 -11.10 3.78 24.09
CA GLY A 165 -11.68 5.11 23.93
C GLY A 165 -12.44 5.28 22.62
N GLU A 166 -13.44 6.16 22.63
CA GLU A 166 -13.97 6.74 21.39
C GLU A 166 -13.21 8.05 21.20
N PRO A 167 -12.57 8.28 20.04
CA PRO A 167 -11.89 9.55 19.79
C PRO A 167 -12.91 10.67 19.95
N ASP A 168 -12.56 11.72 20.71
CA ASP A 168 -13.33 12.95 20.71
C ASP A 168 -12.93 13.75 19.46
N PRO A 169 -13.80 13.81 18.43
CA PRO A 169 -13.44 14.48 17.18
C PRO A 169 -13.39 16.01 17.31
N ALA A 170 -13.76 16.58 18.46
CA ALA A 170 -13.93 18.02 18.63
C ALA A 170 -12.65 18.77 19.03
N ASP A 171 -11.60 18.08 19.51
CA ASP A 171 -10.38 18.72 20.00
C ASP A 171 -9.17 18.34 19.13
N THR A 172 -9.07 19.04 18.00
CA THR A 172 -8.01 18.87 17.01
C THR A 172 -6.93 19.92 17.14
N GLU A 173 -6.84 20.69 18.23
CA GLU A 173 -5.75 21.66 18.41
C GLU A 173 -4.47 20.94 18.86
N PRO A 174 -3.29 21.39 18.40
CA PRO A 174 -2.03 20.75 18.77
C PRO A 174 -1.77 21.03 20.26
N VAL A 175 -1.40 20.00 21.02
CA VAL A 175 -1.21 20.14 22.48
C VAL A 175 0.23 20.39 22.90
N ASN A 176 1.17 20.25 21.97
CA ASN A 176 2.59 20.49 22.18
C ASN A 176 3.29 20.88 20.86
N ASP A 177 4.53 21.35 20.98
CA ASP A 177 5.38 21.75 19.85
C ASP A 177 5.61 20.60 18.85
N LEU A 178 5.61 19.35 19.33
CA LEU A 178 5.74 18.17 18.47
C LEU A 178 4.56 18.08 17.50
N GLU A 179 3.32 18.09 17.99
CA GLU A 179 2.13 18.05 17.14
C GLU A 179 2.04 19.26 16.21
N GLU A 180 2.46 20.44 16.64
CA GLU A 180 2.52 21.63 15.79
C GLU A 180 3.48 21.43 14.61
N GLN A 181 4.70 20.96 14.88
CA GLN A 181 5.70 20.68 13.84
C GLN A 181 5.26 19.57 12.89
N LEU A 182 4.67 18.49 13.40
CA LEU A 182 4.16 17.38 12.58
C LEU A 182 3.04 17.86 11.64
N ARG A 183 2.14 18.72 12.12
CA ARG A 183 1.09 19.30 11.27
C ARG A 183 1.63 20.28 10.26
N GLU A 184 2.63 21.08 10.63
CA GLU A 184 3.28 21.98 9.69
C GLU A 184 3.96 21.19 8.56
N ALA A 185 4.62 20.08 8.88
CA ALA A 185 5.20 19.17 7.91
C ALA A 185 4.14 18.57 6.98
N LEU A 186 3.03 18.05 7.54
CA LEU A 186 1.92 17.51 6.74
C LEU A 186 1.25 18.57 5.85
N ALA A 187 1.06 19.81 6.35
CA ALA A 187 0.49 20.91 5.58
C ALA A 187 1.37 21.34 4.40
N LYS A 188 2.68 21.05 4.47
CA LYS A 188 3.67 21.29 3.40
C LYS A 188 3.92 20.05 2.55
N GLU A 189 3.26 18.91 2.84
CA GLU A 189 3.54 17.60 2.25
C GLU A 189 5.02 17.17 2.41
N ASP A 190 5.67 17.65 3.47
CA ASP A 190 7.08 17.40 3.77
C ASP A 190 7.22 16.17 4.69
N HIS A 191 7.16 14.99 4.07
CA HIS A 191 7.22 13.72 4.79
C HIS A 191 8.60 13.48 5.45
N ASP A 192 9.68 14.03 4.88
CA ASP A 192 11.03 13.93 5.45
C ASP A 192 11.11 14.74 6.75
N ALA A 193 10.61 15.98 6.76
CA ALA A 193 10.53 16.79 7.97
C ALA A 193 9.66 16.11 9.05
N PHE A 194 8.54 15.49 8.67
CA PHE A 194 7.69 14.75 9.60
C PHE A 194 8.45 13.63 10.31
N LEU A 195 9.17 12.78 9.55
CA LEU A 195 9.94 11.67 10.11
C LEU A 195 11.13 12.13 10.94
N LEU A 196 11.87 13.15 10.48
CA LEU A 196 13.00 13.71 11.23
C LEU A 196 12.57 14.35 12.55
N THR A 197 11.42 15.03 12.57
CA THR A 197 10.82 15.57 13.79
C THR A 197 10.45 14.43 14.75
N LEU A 198 9.83 13.34 14.29
CA LEU A 198 9.54 12.19 15.15
C LEU A 198 10.81 11.53 15.69
N LEU A 199 11.80 11.27 14.84
CA LEU A 199 13.08 10.64 15.19
C LEU A 199 13.86 11.40 16.27
N SER A 200 13.70 12.73 16.32
CA SER A 200 14.35 13.60 17.30
C SER A 200 13.51 13.89 18.55
N SER A 201 12.33 13.29 18.67
CA SER A 201 11.36 13.58 19.73
C SER A 201 11.22 12.46 20.75
N ASN A 202 10.66 12.82 21.91
CA ASN A 202 10.14 11.86 22.87
C ASN A 202 8.68 11.53 22.55
N VAL A 203 8.30 10.29 22.81
CA VAL A 203 6.95 9.76 22.66
C VAL A 203 6.52 9.07 23.95
N VAL A 204 5.21 8.98 24.13
CA VAL A 204 4.59 8.25 25.24
C VAL A 204 4.21 6.87 24.76
N VAL A 205 4.80 5.84 25.36
CA VAL A 205 4.58 4.42 25.04
C VAL A 205 3.74 3.79 26.14
N LEU A 206 2.71 3.04 25.76
CA LEU A 206 1.90 2.31 26.73
C LEU A 206 2.64 1.06 27.22
N THR A 207 2.44 0.76 28.50
CA THR A 207 3.04 -0.39 29.18
C THR A 207 1.98 -1.21 29.90
N GLU A 208 2.21 -2.51 30.08
CA GLU A 208 1.28 -3.38 30.81
C GLU A 208 1.31 -3.15 32.32
N ARG A 209 2.45 -2.67 32.83
CA ARG A 209 2.73 -2.37 34.23
C ARG A 209 3.52 -1.07 34.31
N ALA A 210 3.44 -0.38 35.45
CA ALA A 210 4.23 0.83 35.67
C ALA A 210 5.73 0.58 35.45
N VAL A 211 6.36 1.46 34.67
CA VAL A 211 7.80 1.50 34.43
C VAL A 211 8.34 2.77 35.12
N SER A 212 9.24 2.59 36.09
CA SER A 212 9.76 3.70 36.91
C SER A 212 10.95 4.43 36.29
N ASP A 213 11.69 3.76 35.39
CA ASP A 213 12.88 4.28 34.72
C ASP A 213 12.71 4.08 33.21
N PRO A 214 12.73 5.16 32.39
CA PRO A 214 12.68 5.08 30.93
C PRO A 214 13.77 4.19 30.31
N ASP A 215 14.94 4.07 30.95
CA ASP A 215 16.06 3.27 30.43
C ASP A 215 15.75 1.77 30.41
N HIS A 216 14.72 1.30 31.13
CA HIS A 216 14.26 -0.09 31.06
C HIS A 216 13.70 -0.49 29.68
N ILE A 217 13.49 0.45 28.75
CA ILE A 217 13.13 0.11 27.36
C ILE A 217 14.18 -0.78 26.67
N HIS A 218 15.42 -0.79 27.16
CA HIS A 218 16.49 -1.64 26.68
C HIS A 218 16.44 -3.07 27.24
N ASP A 219 15.56 -3.35 28.20
CA ASP A 219 15.43 -4.67 28.80
C ASP A 219 14.61 -5.60 27.91
N GLU A 220 15.03 -6.87 27.79
CA GLU A 220 14.31 -7.89 27.00
C GLU A 220 12.88 -8.15 27.50
N ASP A 221 12.60 -7.89 28.78
CA ASP A 221 11.29 -8.06 29.42
C ASP A 221 10.49 -6.75 29.56
N PHE A 222 10.84 -5.73 28.76
CA PHE A 222 10.11 -4.47 28.73
C PHE A 222 8.61 -4.74 28.49
N PRO A 223 7.72 -4.22 29.36
CA PRO A 223 6.31 -4.62 29.37
C PRO A 223 5.50 -3.86 28.33
N TRP A 224 5.80 -4.08 27.04
CA TRP A 224 5.06 -3.49 25.92
C TRP A 224 3.57 -3.75 26.05
N ARG A 225 2.76 -2.68 26.01
CA ARG A 225 1.31 -2.84 25.91
C ARG A 225 0.94 -3.09 24.45
N ILE A 226 0.74 -4.35 24.10
CA ILE A 226 0.24 -4.75 22.79
C ILE A 226 -1.29 -4.68 22.80
N VAL A 227 -1.86 -4.07 21.77
CA VAL A 227 -3.30 -4.07 21.49
C VAL A 227 -3.58 -4.79 20.16
N GLY A 228 -4.84 -5.06 19.86
CA GLY A 228 -5.22 -5.86 18.69
C GLY A 228 -5.37 -7.34 19.04
N ASP A 229 -5.27 -8.19 18.02
CA ASP A 229 -5.35 -9.65 18.15
C ASP A 229 -3.98 -10.29 17.91
N ASP A 230 -3.89 -11.60 18.09
CA ASP A 230 -2.64 -12.35 17.94
C ASP A 230 -2.11 -12.35 16.50
N GLU A 231 -2.96 -12.10 15.49
CA GLU A 231 -2.57 -12.07 14.07
C GLU A 231 -2.10 -10.68 13.62
N SER A 232 -2.52 -9.62 14.31
CA SER A 232 -2.17 -8.22 14.02
C SER A 232 -1.89 -7.46 15.32
N PRO A 233 -0.75 -7.74 15.98
CA PRO A 233 -0.39 -7.05 17.21
C PRO A 233 0.02 -5.60 16.90
N LEU A 234 -0.56 -4.67 17.63
CA LEU A 234 -0.38 -3.23 17.46
C LEU A 234 0.27 -2.64 18.71
N VAL A 235 1.20 -1.71 18.53
CA VAL A 235 1.87 -1.00 19.62
C VAL A 235 1.46 0.48 19.53
N PRO A 236 0.62 0.98 20.46
CA PRO A 236 0.18 2.37 20.46
C PRO A 236 1.24 3.30 21.05
N LEU A 237 1.50 4.41 20.34
CA LEU A 237 2.40 5.48 20.76
C LEU A 237 1.63 6.80 20.70
N PHE A 238 2.05 7.77 21.51
CA PHE A 238 1.41 9.07 21.58
C PHE A 238 2.41 10.21 21.60
N SER A 239 2.06 11.34 21.00
CA SER A 239 2.82 12.59 21.09
C SER A 239 2.95 13.12 22.52
N SER A 240 2.02 12.76 23.40
CA SER A 240 1.90 13.32 24.74
C SER A 240 0.97 12.50 25.64
N THR A 241 1.07 12.76 26.95
CA THR A 241 0.10 12.20 27.93
C THR A 241 -1.31 12.77 27.75
N THR A 242 -1.44 13.96 27.14
CA THR A 242 -2.74 14.55 26.82
C THR A 242 -3.39 13.80 25.66
N ALA A 243 -2.66 13.51 24.58
CA ALA A 243 -3.13 12.70 23.46
C ALA A 243 -3.52 11.28 23.92
N LEU A 244 -2.69 10.65 24.76
CA LEU A 244 -3.01 9.36 25.39
C LEU A 244 -4.32 9.40 26.17
N ARG A 245 -4.51 10.39 27.06
CA ARG A 245 -5.74 10.52 27.87
C ARG A 245 -6.98 10.79 27.04
N ARG A 246 -6.85 11.44 25.87
CA ARG A 246 -7.96 11.59 24.92
C ARG A 246 -8.34 10.26 24.27
N ALA A 247 -7.35 9.42 23.95
CA ALA A 247 -7.56 8.17 23.23
C ALA A 247 -7.92 6.95 24.12
N ALA A 248 -7.52 6.94 25.39
CA ALA A 248 -7.69 5.80 26.28
C ALA A 248 -8.58 6.12 27.50
N ARG A 249 -9.56 5.25 27.80
CA ARG A 249 -10.50 5.44 28.93
C ARG A 249 -9.99 5.00 30.29
N LYS A 250 -9.03 4.07 30.34
CA LYS A 250 -8.43 3.56 31.59
C LYS A 250 -7.18 4.37 31.88
N ASP A 251 -6.85 4.59 33.15
CA ASP A 251 -5.58 5.16 33.59
C ASP A 251 -4.45 4.19 33.17
N PRO A 252 -3.83 4.39 31.99
CA PRO A 252 -2.93 3.40 31.43
C PRO A 252 -1.56 3.57 32.08
N HIS A 253 -0.81 2.49 32.21
CA HIS A 253 0.62 2.63 32.47
C HIS A 253 1.30 3.11 31.19
N TRP A 254 2.21 4.06 31.34
CA TRP A 254 2.95 4.64 30.23
C TRP A 254 4.34 5.04 30.70
N VAL A 255 5.24 5.21 29.74
CA VAL A 255 6.56 5.78 29.94
C VAL A 255 6.87 6.73 28.78
N GLU A 256 7.58 7.81 29.06
CA GLU A 256 8.07 8.73 28.04
C GLU A 256 9.51 8.37 27.70
N VAL A 257 9.77 8.12 26.42
CA VAL A 257 11.05 7.64 25.89
C VAL A 257 11.34 8.31 24.53
N SER A 258 12.60 8.33 24.12
CA SER A 258 12.95 8.75 22.76
C SER A 258 12.31 7.83 21.72
N PHE A 259 11.76 8.39 20.64
CA PHE A 259 11.25 7.61 19.52
C PHE A 259 12.32 6.69 18.94
N LEU A 260 13.58 7.14 18.87
CA LEU A 260 14.69 6.32 18.41
C LEU A 260 14.94 5.09 19.30
N ALA A 261 14.77 5.24 20.63
CA ALA A 261 14.87 4.11 21.55
C ALA A 261 13.72 3.10 21.36
N VAL A 262 12.53 3.58 20.99
CA VAL A 262 11.39 2.70 20.63
C VAL A 262 11.71 1.88 19.38
N LEU A 263 12.21 2.53 18.33
CA LEU A 263 12.61 1.85 17.10
C LEU A 263 13.72 0.81 17.36
N ALA A 264 14.73 1.17 18.16
CA ALA A 264 15.88 0.32 18.47
C ALA A 264 15.52 -0.94 19.27
N ASN A 265 14.48 -0.90 20.10
CA ASN A 265 14.04 -2.01 20.95
C ASN A 265 12.67 -2.55 20.52
N TRP A 266 12.32 -2.41 19.24
CA TRP A 266 11.00 -2.78 18.74
C TRP A 266 10.68 -4.26 19.03
N PRO A 267 9.45 -4.62 19.47
CA PRO A 267 9.10 -6.00 19.86
C PRO A 267 9.27 -7.05 18.76
N GLY A 268 9.29 -6.63 17.50
CA GLY A 268 9.61 -7.46 16.35
C GLY A 268 8.82 -7.09 15.10
N PRO A 269 9.15 -7.70 13.93
CA PRO A 269 8.60 -7.31 12.64
C PRO A 269 7.08 -7.56 12.49
N GLY A 270 6.49 -8.41 13.34
CA GLY A 270 5.04 -8.64 13.35
C GLY A 270 4.22 -7.54 14.03
N HIS A 271 4.86 -6.60 14.74
CA HIS A 271 4.17 -5.57 15.52
C HIS A 271 4.06 -4.27 14.72
N THR A 272 2.82 -3.81 14.49
CA THR A 272 2.55 -2.56 13.78
C THR A 272 2.55 -1.39 14.76
N LEU A 273 3.26 -0.33 14.40
CA LEU A 273 3.29 0.93 15.15
C LEU A 273 2.03 1.74 14.84
N CYS A 274 1.37 2.26 15.88
CA CYS A 274 0.24 3.17 15.74
C CYS A 274 0.48 4.43 16.57
N PHE A 275 0.99 5.49 15.94
CA PHE A 275 1.23 6.78 16.57
C PHE A 275 0.01 7.68 16.43
N ASP A 276 -0.45 8.25 17.55
CA ASP A 276 -1.63 9.13 17.66
C ASP A 276 -2.85 8.68 16.81
N PRO A 277 -3.37 7.46 17.02
CA PRO A 277 -4.38 6.86 16.16
C PRO A 277 -5.68 7.67 16.11
N GLY A 278 -6.08 8.07 14.90
CA GLY A 278 -7.26 8.87 14.59
C GLY A 278 -7.10 10.38 14.75
N THR A 279 -5.87 10.87 14.94
CA THR A 279 -5.57 12.30 14.94
C THR A 279 -5.05 12.76 13.57
N PRO A 280 -4.97 14.08 13.29
CA PRO A 280 -4.33 14.59 12.08
C PRO A 280 -2.84 14.26 11.96
N THR A 281 -2.16 13.89 13.05
CA THR A 281 -0.72 13.52 13.08
C THR A 281 -0.51 12.01 13.12
N GLU A 282 -1.54 11.23 12.79
CA GLU A 282 -1.47 9.76 12.82
C GLU A 282 -0.36 9.23 11.90
N LEU A 283 0.36 8.25 12.41
CA LEU A 283 1.28 7.43 11.62
C LEU A 283 1.07 5.95 11.94
N ILE A 284 0.81 5.14 10.91
CA ILE A 284 0.73 3.68 11.02
C ILE A 284 1.86 3.07 10.21
N LEU A 285 2.77 2.37 10.87
CA LEU A 285 3.92 1.71 10.23
C LEU A 285 3.93 0.21 10.52
N PRO A 286 3.95 -0.64 9.48
CA PRO A 286 4.24 -2.06 9.62
C PRO A 286 5.59 -2.31 10.33
N GLY A 287 5.72 -3.42 11.05
CA GLY A 287 6.89 -3.67 11.90
C GLY A 287 8.19 -3.90 11.15
N ASP A 288 8.15 -4.37 9.92
CA ASP A 288 9.30 -4.41 9.00
C ASP A 288 9.74 -2.98 8.61
N THR A 289 8.79 -2.12 8.27
CA THR A 289 9.03 -0.71 7.94
C THR A 289 9.63 0.06 9.13
N VAL A 290 9.26 -0.29 10.36
CA VAL A 290 9.87 0.27 11.58
C VAL A 290 11.36 -0.04 11.66
N LEU A 291 11.76 -1.27 11.31
CA LEU A 291 13.16 -1.69 11.31
C LEU A 291 13.95 -1.05 10.16
N ASP A 292 13.33 -0.89 8.99
CA ASP A 292 13.92 -0.17 7.86
C ASP A 292 14.14 1.32 8.19
N LEU A 293 13.17 1.95 8.86
CA LEU A 293 13.29 3.33 9.33
C LEU A 293 14.45 3.50 10.32
N LEU A 294 14.64 2.55 11.24
CA LEU A 294 15.78 2.53 12.16
C LEU A 294 17.11 2.45 11.40
N ALA A 295 17.20 1.55 10.41
CA ALA A 295 18.40 1.39 9.60
C ALA A 295 18.72 2.67 8.82
N ALA A 296 17.71 3.32 8.25
CA ALA A 296 17.85 4.60 7.57
C ALA A 296 18.29 5.72 8.53
N ALA A 297 17.72 5.79 9.74
CA ALA A 297 18.11 6.76 10.76
C ALA A 297 19.59 6.61 11.16
N PHE A 298 20.08 5.38 11.34
CA PHE A 298 21.49 5.13 11.60
C PHE A 298 22.40 5.51 10.42
N ALA A 299 21.95 5.33 9.18
CA ALA A 299 22.72 5.74 8.01
C ALA A 299 22.89 7.27 7.96
N VAL A 300 21.85 8.03 8.32
CA VAL A 300 21.91 9.50 8.40
C VAL A 300 22.80 9.96 9.54
N LEU A 301 22.66 9.37 10.75
CA LEU A 301 23.46 9.73 11.93
C LEU A 301 24.92 9.28 11.83
N GLY A 302 25.18 8.17 11.14
CA GLY A 302 26.53 7.65 10.88
C GLY A 302 27.25 8.32 9.70
N GLY A 303 26.50 9.00 8.83
CA GLY A 303 27.02 9.71 7.66
C GLY A 303 27.86 10.95 7.98
N ASP A 304 27.71 11.53 9.17
CA ASP A 304 28.50 12.69 9.64
C ASP A 304 29.84 12.30 10.31
N ALA A 305 30.15 11.01 10.44
CA ALA A 305 31.38 10.53 11.10
C ALA A 305 32.57 10.25 10.15
N VAL A 306 32.44 10.46 8.83
CA VAL A 306 33.52 10.14 7.86
C VAL A 306 34.14 11.40 7.19
N ALA A 307 33.65 12.60 7.50
CA ALA A 307 34.25 13.85 7.05
C ALA A 307 35.23 14.44 8.09
N GLY A 308 36.19 13.66 8.57
CA GLY A 308 37.13 14.18 9.57
C GLY A 308 38.17 13.24 10.14
N GLU A 309 38.91 12.47 9.33
CA GLU A 309 40.30 12.08 9.64
C GLU A 309 40.94 11.48 8.38
N GLN A 310 41.66 12.28 7.58
CA GLN A 310 43.14 12.42 7.54
C GLN A 310 43.81 11.55 6.45
N PRO A 311 45.01 11.91 5.91
CA PRO A 311 46.10 12.66 6.55
C PRO A 311 46.44 14.05 5.98
#